data_AF-A0AAN6VQA0-F1
#
_entry.id   AF-A0AAN6VQA0-F1
#
_cell.length_a   1.000
_cell.length_b   1.000
_cell.length_c   1.000
_cell.angle_alpha   90.00
_cell.angle_beta   90.00
_cell.angle_gamma   90.00
#
_symmetry.space_group_name_H-M   'P 1'
#
loop_
_entity.id
_entity.type
_entity.pdbx_description
1 polymer ?
#
loop_
_entity_poly.entity_id
_entity_poly.type
_entity_poly.pdbx_seq_one_letter_code
_entity_poly.pdbx_strand_id
1 'polypeptide(L)'
;MSWKASIFGGLLLAAHHVAAQASVTSTQTIVLPTARPLSAFNVPADFASVGFETAFLPGYNNTLSENLVASLASRMAALPVIRIGGTSGDRITFKPKQKEPAHCVKKPCNSAATFILGPTYFDALSTRFKSAHFSIQAPLSDGLPTAPTSSPTSRVCL
;
A
#
# COMPACT_ATOMS: atom_id res chain seq x y z
N MET A 1 90.87 24.22 13.13
CA MET A 1 89.81 24.13 14.15
C MET A 1 88.51 23.77 13.43
N SER A 2 88.06 22.53 13.59
CA SER A 2 86.89 21.95 12.92
C SER A 2 85.80 21.77 13.97
N TRP A 3 84.65 22.41 13.79
CA TRP A 3 83.48 22.24 14.66
C TRP A 3 82.46 21.36 13.94
N LYS A 4 82.23 20.18 14.49
CA LYS A 4 81.16 19.27 14.05
C LYS A 4 79.83 19.72 14.68
N ALA A 5 78.82 19.87 13.84
CA ALA A 5 77.44 20.05 14.25
C ALA A 5 76.94 18.79 14.98
N SER A 6 76.23 18.98 16.09
CA SER A 6 75.36 17.94 16.68
C SER A 6 73.95 18.49 16.72
N ILE A 7 73.11 17.90 15.88
CA ILE A 7 71.68 18.15 15.77
C ILE A 7 71.03 17.33 16.90
N PHE A 8 70.57 17.98 17.95
CA PHE A 8 69.66 17.35 18.91
C PHE A 8 68.25 17.38 18.31
N GLY A 9 67.83 16.23 17.77
CA GLY A 9 66.46 15.99 17.36
C GLY A 9 65.55 15.90 18.58
N GLY A 10 64.84 16.99 18.89
CA GLY A 10 63.75 16.98 19.85
C GLY A 10 62.52 16.31 19.24
N LEU A 11 62.19 15.12 19.74
CA LEU A 11 60.93 14.45 19.44
C LEU A 11 59.79 15.19 20.16
N LEU A 12 59.02 16.00 19.44
CA LEU A 12 57.75 16.52 19.94
C LEU A 12 56.71 15.38 19.95
N LEU A 13 56.40 14.84 21.13
CA LEU A 13 55.17 14.07 21.32
C LEU A 13 53.99 15.04 21.38
N ALA A 14 53.22 15.12 20.30
CA ALA A 14 51.89 15.73 20.34
C ALA A 14 50.94 14.79 21.10
N ALA A 15 50.67 15.11 22.36
CA ALA A 15 49.60 14.47 23.12
C ALA A 15 48.26 14.84 22.46
N HIS A 16 47.69 13.90 21.71
CA HIS A 16 46.34 14.05 21.19
C HIS A 16 45.37 13.82 22.36
N HIS A 17 44.75 14.89 22.85
CA HIS A 17 43.63 14.79 23.77
C HIS A 17 42.46 14.12 23.03
N VAL A 18 42.31 12.81 23.22
CA VAL A 18 41.03 12.14 22.94
C VAL A 18 40.08 12.56 24.06
N ALA A 19 39.31 13.61 23.81
CA ALA A 19 38.21 13.98 24.70
C ALA A 19 37.20 12.82 24.69
N ALA A 20 37.08 12.12 25.82
CA ALA A 20 36.03 11.13 26.00
C ALA A 20 34.67 11.83 25.85
N GLN A 21 33.86 11.42 24.86
CA GLN A 21 32.50 11.92 24.74
C GLN A 21 31.69 11.43 25.95
N ALA A 22 31.27 12.37 26.81
CA ALA A 22 30.35 12.08 27.89
C ALA A 22 28.98 11.72 27.28
N SER A 23 28.52 10.49 27.53
CA SER A 23 27.16 10.07 27.19
C SER A 23 26.23 10.45 28.35
N VAL A 24 25.22 11.26 28.06
CA VAL A 24 24.15 11.58 29.00
C VAL A 24 22.99 10.63 28.72
N THR A 25 22.66 9.79 29.70
CA THR A 25 21.49 8.90 29.63
C THR A 25 20.33 9.58 30.34
N SER A 26 19.20 9.75 29.66
CA SER A 26 17.94 10.19 30.26
C SER A 26 16.98 9.01 30.30
N THR A 27 16.44 8.72 31.49
CA THR A 27 15.47 7.64 31.69
C THR A 27 14.10 8.25 31.90
N GLN A 28 13.13 7.81 31.09
CA GLN A 28 11.72 8.16 31.27
C GLN A 28 10.97 6.95 31.78
N THR A 29 10.16 7.15 32.83
CA THR A 29 9.26 6.10 33.33
C THR A 29 7.90 6.27 32.69
N ILE A 30 7.46 5.26 31.94
CA ILE A 30 6.12 5.20 31.35
C ILE A 30 5.31 4.18 32.15
N VAL A 31 4.19 4.61 32.72
CA VAL A 31 3.24 3.71 33.38
C VAL A 31 2.29 3.16 32.34
N LEU A 32 2.37 1.86 32.06
CA LEU A 32 1.45 1.18 31.17
C LEU A 32 0.18 0.76 31.92
N PRO A 33 -1.03 1.06 31.41
CA PRO A 33 -2.26 0.53 31.97
C PRO A 33 -2.23 -1.00 31.98
N THR A 34 -2.51 -1.61 33.13
CA THR A 34 -2.58 -3.07 33.27
C THR A 34 -3.92 -3.67 32.86
N ALA A 35 -4.93 -2.82 32.66
CA ALA A 35 -6.25 -3.20 32.21
C ALA A 35 -6.67 -2.35 31.01
N ARG A 36 -7.42 -2.98 30.11
CA ARG A 36 -8.10 -2.29 29.01
C ARG A 36 -9.13 -1.29 29.56
N PRO A 37 -9.13 -0.02 29.13
CA PRO A 37 -10.15 0.95 29.52
C PRO A 37 -11.56 0.48 29.14
N LEU A 38 -12.58 0.83 29.94
CA LEU A 38 -13.98 0.47 29.65
C LEU A 38 -14.50 1.11 28.36
N SER A 39 -13.91 2.23 27.93
CA SER A 39 -14.21 2.93 26.68
C SER A 39 -13.45 2.38 25.47
N ALA A 40 -12.60 1.36 25.64
CA ALA A 40 -11.83 0.80 24.55
C ALA A 40 -12.70 -0.10 23.66
N PHE A 41 -12.55 0.04 22.36
CA PHE A 41 -13.22 -0.79 21.37
C PHE A 41 -12.41 -2.06 21.08
N ASN A 42 -13.10 -3.14 20.73
CA ASN A 42 -12.44 -4.32 20.17
C ASN A 42 -11.98 -3.98 18.75
N VAL A 43 -10.69 -4.20 18.47
CA VAL A 43 -10.16 -4.11 17.12
C VAL A 43 -10.64 -5.36 16.35
N PRO A 44 -11.33 -5.21 15.21
CA PRO A 44 -11.75 -6.35 14.40
C PRO A 44 -10.57 -7.22 13.95
N ALA A 45 -10.79 -8.52 13.82
CA ALA A 45 -9.75 -9.47 13.43
C ALA A 45 -9.26 -9.27 11.98
N ASP A 46 -10.05 -8.59 11.16
CA ASP A 46 -9.80 -8.24 9.76
C ASP A 46 -9.34 -6.78 9.58
N PHE A 47 -8.97 -6.09 10.68
CA PHE A 47 -8.60 -4.67 10.66
C PHE A 47 -7.42 -4.38 9.72
N ALA A 48 -6.42 -5.26 9.66
CA ALA A 48 -5.33 -5.15 8.71
C ALA A 48 -5.81 -5.54 7.30
N SER A 49 -5.64 -4.65 6.33
CA SER A 49 -6.20 -4.78 4.98
C SER A 49 -5.20 -4.29 3.92
N VAL A 50 -5.47 -4.63 2.65
CA VAL A 50 -4.69 -4.13 1.50
C VAL A 50 -5.60 -3.43 0.50
N GLY A 51 -5.04 -2.47 -0.24
CA GLY A 51 -5.77 -1.69 -1.23
C GLY A 51 -5.14 -1.77 -2.61
N PHE A 52 -5.97 -1.96 -3.64
CA PHE A 52 -5.56 -1.84 -5.04
C PHE A 52 -6.35 -0.72 -5.73
N GLU A 53 -5.65 0.04 -6.58
CA GLU A 53 -6.30 0.96 -7.50
C GLU A 53 -7.13 0.18 -8.53
N THR A 54 -8.37 0.61 -8.73
CA THR A 54 -9.37 -0.09 -9.54
C THR A 54 -8.83 -0.37 -10.95
N ALA A 55 -8.29 0.63 -11.62
CA ALA A 55 -7.76 0.46 -12.97
C ALA A 55 -6.53 -0.47 -13.07
N PHE A 56 -5.83 -0.70 -11.97
CA PHE A 56 -4.54 -1.39 -11.97
C PHE A 56 -4.57 -2.77 -11.33
N LEU A 57 -5.72 -3.20 -10.80
CA LEU A 57 -5.94 -4.56 -10.30
C LEU A 57 -5.41 -5.66 -11.24
N PRO A 58 -5.57 -5.58 -12.59
CA PRO A 58 -5.04 -6.62 -13.48
C PRO A 58 -3.53 -6.81 -13.37
N GLY A 59 -2.76 -5.75 -13.08
CA GLY A 59 -1.32 -5.84 -12.87
C GLY A 59 -0.93 -6.60 -11.60
N TYR A 60 -1.84 -6.68 -10.63
CA TYR A 60 -1.68 -7.43 -9.38
C TYR A 60 -2.22 -8.87 -9.47
N ASN A 61 -2.75 -9.29 -10.62
CA ASN A 61 -3.15 -10.69 -10.83
C ASN A 61 -1.92 -11.60 -11.07
N ASN A 62 -1.05 -11.69 -10.07
CA ASN A 62 0.22 -12.40 -10.13
C ASN A 62 0.51 -13.14 -8.81
N THR A 63 1.44 -14.09 -8.86
CA THR A 63 1.82 -14.95 -7.72
C THR A 63 2.38 -14.16 -6.53
N LEU A 64 3.13 -13.09 -6.77
CA LEU A 64 3.69 -12.27 -5.68
C LEU A 64 2.57 -11.64 -4.85
N SER A 65 1.58 -11.05 -5.51
CA SER A 65 0.46 -10.38 -4.84
C SER A 65 -0.43 -11.38 -4.10
N GLU A 66 -0.68 -12.54 -4.71
CA GLU A 66 -1.40 -13.65 -4.06
C GLU A 66 -0.68 -14.16 -2.80
N ASN A 67 0.62 -14.42 -2.91
CA ASN A 67 1.43 -14.87 -1.77
C ASN A 67 1.45 -13.84 -0.65
N LEU A 68 1.51 -12.55 -0.99
CA LEU A 68 1.46 -11.47 0.01
C LEU A 68 0.13 -11.50 0.78
N VAL A 69 -1.00 -11.56 0.06
CA VAL A 69 -2.34 -11.62 0.67
C VAL A 69 -2.52 -12.89 1.49
N ALA A 70 -2.10 -14.05 0.98
CA ALA A 70 -2.19 -15.32 1.69
C ALA A 70 -1.32 -15.34 2.96
N SER A 71 -0.14 -14.74 2.88
CA SER A 71 0.78 -14.57 4.02
C SER A 71 0.18 -13.64 5.08
N LEU A 72 -0.52 -12.59 4.68
CA LEU A 72 -1.27 -11.74 5.62
C LEU A 72 -2.40 -12.54 6.28
N ALA A 73 -3.21 -13.23 5.48
CA ALA A 73 -4.33 -14.03 5.97
C ALA A 73 -3.91 -15.12 6.96
N SER A 74 -2.78 -15.79 6.75
CA SER A 74 -2.30 -16.85 7.65
C SER A 74 -1.87 -16.36 9.04
N ARG A 75 -1.69 -15.05 9.22
CA ARG A 75 -1.33 -14.42 10.50
C ARG A 75 -2.52 -13.75 11.19
N MET A 76 -3.68 -13.74 10.55
CA MET A 76 -4.88 -13.09 11.04
C MET A 76 -5.90 -14.12 11.53
N ALA A 77 -6.70 -13.73 12.52
CA ALA A 77 -7.80 -14.57 13.01
C ALA A 77 -9.04 -14.53 12.09
N ALA A 78 -9.03 -13.68 11.07
CA ALA A 78 -10.05 -13.58 10.02
C ALA A 78 -9.37 -13.27 8.68
N LEU A 79 -10.07 -13.53 7.56
CA LEU A 79 -9.56 -13.19 6.24
C LEU A 79 -9.44 -11.66 6.09
N PRO A 80 -8.34 -11.15 5.50
CA PRO A 80 -8.21 -9.72 5.25
C PRO A 80 -9.23 -9.25 4.21
N VAL A 81 -9.57 -7.96 4.27
CA VAL A 81 -10.32 -7.28 3.22
C VAL A 81 -9.35 -6.69 2.20
N ILE A 82 -9.61 -6.92 0.93
CA ILE A 82 -8.99 -6.20 -0.19
C ILE A 82 -9.94 -5.09 -0.61
N ARG A 83 -9.51 -3.83 -0.47
CA ARG A 83 -10.25 -2.67 -0.98
C ARG A 83 -9.82 -2.39 -2.42
N ILE A 84 -10.77 -2.40 -3.34
CA ILE A 84 -10.58 -2.04 -4.75
C ILE A 84 -11.27 -0.71 -4.96
N GLY A 85 -10.49 0.31 -5.30
CA GLY A 85 -11.04 1.66 -5.41
C GLY A 85 -10.00 2.67 -5.85
N GLY A 86 -10.00 3.82 -5.17
CA GLY A 86 -9.06 4.90 -5.42
C GLY A 86 -9.59 5.86 -6.48
N THR A 87 -8.76 6.81 -6.90
CA THR A 87 -9.18 7.84 -7.87
C THR A 87 -9.64 7.23 -9.19
N SER A 88 -9.04 6.09 -9.57
CA SER A 88 -9.45 5.40 -10.79
C SER A 88 -10.84 4.79 -10.68
N GLY A 89 -11.28 4.41 -9.47
CA GLY A 89 -12.59 3.83 -9.19
C GLY A 89 -13.76 4.79 -9.43
N ASP A 90 -13.52 6.10 -9.33
CA ASP A 90 -14.53 7.12 -9.63
C ASP A 90 -14.72 7.34 -11.14
N ARG A 91 -13.80 6.82 -11.97
CA ARG A 91 -13.66 7.14 -13.40
C ARG A 91 -13.67 5.89 -14.27
N ILE A 92 -14.44 4.88 -13.87
CA ILE A 92 -14.62 3.65 -14.64
C ILE A 92 -15.98 3.59 -15.33
N THR A 93 -16.02 2.84 -16.43
CA THR A 93 -17.26 2.33 -17.02
C THR A 93 -17.11 0.84 -17.30
N PHE A 94 -18.18 0.06 -17.25
CA PHE A 94 -18.13 -1.35 -17.61
C PHE A 94 -18.64 -1.56 -19.04
N LYS A 95 -17.92 -2.35 -19.86
CA LYS A 95 -18.37 -2.75 -21.20
C LYS A 95 -18.33 -4.28 -21.33
N PRO A 96 -19.49 -4.96 -21.45
CA PRO A 96 -19.54 -6.42 -21.53
C PRO A 96 -18.76 -7.03 -22.71
N LYS A 97 -18.57 -6.29 -23.80
CA LYS A 97 -17.86 -6.75 -25.00
C LYS A 97 -16.37 -6.41 -25.02
N GLN A 98 -15.86 -5.74 -23.99
CA GLN A 98 -14.44 -5.44 -23.91
C GLN A 98 -13.65 -6.70 -23.57
N LYS A 99 -12.59 -6.97 -24.33
CA LYS A 99 -11.71 -8.14 -24.13
C LYS A 99 -10.66 -7.89 -23.04
N GLU A 100 -10.11 -6.68 -23.02
CA GLU A 100 -9.10 -6.26 -22.03
C GLU A 100 -9.75 -6.11 -20.64
N PRO A 101 -9.08 -6.55 -19.56
CA PRO A 101 -9.64 -6.42 -18.21
C PRO A 101 -9.82 -4.95 -17.82
N ALA A 102 -8.85 -4.09 -18.15
CA ALA A 102 -8.96 -2.64 -17.99
C ALA A 102 -8.31 -1.94 -19.19
N HIS A 103 -9.04 -1.01 -19.81
CA HIS A 103 -8.60 -0.25 -20.96
C HIS A 103 -8.54 1.24 -20.61
N CYS A 104 -7.39 1.87 -20.81
CA CYS A 104 -7.19 3.29 -20.61
C CYS A 104 -7.67 4.08 -21.82
N VAL A 105 -8.71 4.90 -21.65
CA VAL A 105 -9.37 5.62 -22.76
C VAL A 105 -8.44 6.66 -23.41
N LYS A 106 -7.60 7.32 -22.60
CA LYS A 106 -6.68 8.36 -23.07
C LYS A 106 -5.41 8.38 -22.22
N LYS A 107 -4.26 8.48 -22.89
CA LYS A 107 -2.96 8.67 -22.23
C LYS A 107 -2.82 10.08 -21.64
N PRO A 108 -2.05 10.26 -20.55
CA PRO A 108 -1.29 9.24 -19.83
C PRO A 108 -2.19 8.35 -18.96
N CYS A 109 -1.84 7.06 -18.87
CA CYS A 109 -2.62 6.08 -18.11
C CYS A 109 -2.18 6.06 -16.64
N ASN A 110 -2.65 7.05 -15.88
CA ASN A 110 -2.45 7.16 -14.44
C ASN A 110 -3.80 7.03 -13.69
N SER A 111 -3.80 7.13 -12.37
CA SER A 111 -5.00 6.98 -11.54
C SER A 111 -6.09 8.01 -11.82
N ALA A 112 -5.75 9.14 -12.45
CA ALA A 112 -6.70 10.18 -12.84
C ALA A 112 -7.25 10.00 -14.27
N ALA A 113 -6.84 8.95 -14.99
CA ALA A 113 -7.40 8.65 -16.32
C ALA A 113 -8.80 7.99 -16.21
N THR A 114 -9.52 7.98 -17.32
CA THR A 114 -10.78 7.24 -17.45
C THR A 114 -10.49 5.84 -17.98
N PHE A 115 -11.10 4.84 -17.36
CA PHE A 115 -10.93 3.44 -17.74
C PHE A 115 -12.25 2.80 -18.12
N ILE A 116 -12.16 1.82 -19.01
CA ILE A 116 -13.25 0.90 -19.30
C ILE A 116 -12.84 -0.46 -18.75
N LEU A 117 -13.72 -1.12 -18.01
CA LEU A 117 -13.51 -2.47 -17.50
C LEU A 117 -14.24 -3.49 -18.38
N GLY A 118 -13.59 -4.62 -18.64
CA GLY A 118 -14.17 -5.80 -19.30
C GLY A 118 -14.51 -6.91 -18.31
N PRO A 119 -15.23 -7.96 -18.72
CA PRO A 119 -15.59 -9.08 -17.82
C PRO A 119 -14.37 -9.76 -17.17
N THR A 120 -13.26 -9.90 -17.90
CA THR A 120 -12.02 -10.53 -17.41
C THR A 120 -11.33 -9.75 -16.28
N TYR A 121 -11.78 -8.52 -15.99
CA TYR A 121 -11.37 -7.79 -14.80
C TYR A 121 -11.63 -8.57 -13.50
N PHE A 122 -12.80 -9.23 -13.45
CA PHE A 122 -13.28 -9.92 -12.25
C PHE A 122 -12.62 -11.30 -12.05
N ASP A 123 -11.84 -11.79 -13.01
CA ASP A 123 -11.08 -13.03 -12.88
C ASP A 123 -10.08 -12.93 -11.72
N ALA A 124 -9.44 -11.77 -11.53
CA ALA A 124 -8.55 -11.54 -10.40
C ALA A 124 -9.26 -11.74 -9.04
N LEU A 125 -10.56 -11.44 -8.96
CA LEU A 125 -11.34 -11.60 -7.72
C LEU A 125 -11.74 -13.06 -7.49
N SER A 126 -12.15 -13.74 -8.55
CA SER A 126 -12.71 -15.10 -8.45
C SER A 126 -11.64 -16.19 -8.41
N THR A 127 -10.51 -15.99 -9.11
CA THR A 127 -9.50 -17.05 -9.28
C THR A 127 -8.26 -16.86 -8.41
N ARG A 128 -7.88 -15.61 -8.11
CA ARG A 128 -6.58 -15.30 -7.49
C ARG A 128 -6.68 -15.12 -5.98
N PHE A 129 -7.39 -14.09 -5.52
CA PHE A 129 -7.38 -13.72 -4.09
C PHE A 129 -8.43 -14.48 -3.27
N LYS A 130 -8.33 -15.81 -3.25
CA LYS A 130 -9.30 -16.68 -2.54
C LYS A 130 -9.22 -16.58 -1.01
N SER A 131 -8.10 -16.08 -0.48
CA SER A 131 -7.86 -15.92 0.96
C SER A 131 -8.21 -14.51 1.45
N ALA A 132 -9.21 -13.85 0.85
CA ALA A 132 -9.62 -12.50 1.21
C ALA A 132 -11.11 -12.25 0.91
N HIS A 133 -11.67 -11.24 1.57
CA HIS A 133 -12.93 -10.60 1.17
C HIS A 133 -12.65 -9.37 0.32
N PHE A 134 -13.67 -8.86 -0.40
CA PHE A 134 -13.52 -7.69 -1.25
C PHE A 134 -14.49 -6.58 -0.86
N SER A 135 -14.00 -5.34 -0.89
CA SER A 135 -14.81 -4.13 -0.90
C SER A 135 -14.50 -3.37 -2.19
N ILE A 136 -15.52 -3.14 -3.02
CA ILE A 136 -15.36 -2.57 -4.36
C ILE A 136 -16.06 -1.21 -4.41
N GLN A 137 -15.30 -0.18 -4.76
CA GLN A 137 -15.83 1.16 -4.98
C GLN A 137 -16.61 1.19 -6.30
N ALA A 138 -17.88 1.58 -6.22
CA ALA A 138 -18.66 1.93 -7.40
C ALA A 138 -18.46 3.41 -7.75
N PRO A 139 -18.39 3.78 -9.04
CA PRO A 139 -18.35 5.18 -9.45
C PRO A 139 -19.70 5.86 -9.12
N LEU A 140 -19.67 6.95 -8.35
CA LEU A 140 -20.87 7.67 -7.90
C LEU A 140 -21.20 8.92 -8.72
N SER A 141 -20.67 9.07 -9.95
CA SER A 141 -20.90 10.29 -10.74
C SER A 141 -22.39 10.52 -11.04
N ASP A 142 -22.77 11.80 -11.11
CA ASP A 142 -24.14 12.33 -11.25
C ASP A 142 -24.88 11.94 -12.55
N GLY A 143 -24.35 10.98 -13.29
CA GLY A 143 -25.02 10.33 -14.42
C GLY A 143 -26.16 9.46 -13.93
N LEU A 144 -27.26 10.10 -13.51
CA LEU A 144 -28.59 9.51 -13.57
C LEU A 144 -28.71 8.76 -14.92
N PRO A 145 -29.36 7.59 -14.95
CA PRO A 145 -29.80 7.04 -16.23
C PRO A 145 -30.55 8.14 -16.99
N THR A 146 -30.00 8.63 -18.09
CA THR A 146 -30.89 8.89 -19.21
C THR A 146 -31.52 7.52 -19.49
N ALA A 147 -32.83 7.47 -19.32
CA ALA A 147 -33.62 6.26 -19.53
C ALA A 147 -33.18 5.57 -20.84
N PRO A 148 -33.08 4.24 -20.86
CA PRO A 148 -32.69 3.54 -22.07
C PRO A 148 -33.77 3.75 -23.13
N THR A 149 -33.46 4.50 -24.19
CA THR A 149 -33.96 4.14 -25.51
C THR A 149 -33.32 2.79 -25.86
N SER A 150 -34.05 1.72 -25.50
CA SER A 150 -33.88 0.35 -25.97
C SER A 150 -32.45 -0.22 -25.99
N SER A 151 -31.87 -0.55 -24.83
CA SER A 151 -30.94 -1.69 -24.70
C SER A 151 -30.61 -1.94 -23.22
N PRO A 152 -30.79 -3.17 -22.69
CA PRO A 152 -30.54 -3.45 -21.28
C PRO A 152 -29.03 -3.59 -21.05
N THR A 153 -28.34 -2.48 -20.86
CA THR A 153 -26.97 -2.52 -20.32
C THR A 153 -27.10 -2.55 -18.81
N SER A 154 -27.07 -3.77 -18.25
CA SER A 154 -27.02 -4.05 -16.82
C SER A 154 -26.04 -3.12 -16.11
N ARG A 155 -26.55 -2.27 -15.21
CA ARG A 155 -25.71 -1.68 -14.15
C ARG A 155 -25.31 -2.83 -13.25
N VAL A 156 -24.02 -3.13 -13.22
CA VAL A 156 -23.45 -4.01 -12.21
C VAL A 156 -23.44 -3.19 -10.91
N CYS A 157 -24.56 -3.23 -10.19
CA CYS A 157 -24.49 -3.21 -8.74
C CYS A 157 -23.98 -4.59 -8.35
N LEU A 158 -22.75 -4.66 -7.85
CA LEU A 158 -22.24 -5.84 -7.16
C LEU A 158 -23.06 -6.09 -5.89
#